data_AF-A0A9D3YPN1-F1
#
_entry.id   AF-A0A9D3YPN1-F1
#
_cell.length_a   1.000
_cell.length_b   1.000
_cell.length_c   1.000
_cell.angle_alpha   90.00
_cell.angle_beta   90.00
_cell.angle_gamma   90.00
#
_symmetry.space_group_name_H-M   'P 1'
#
loop_
_entity.id
_entity.type
_entity.pdbx_description
1 polymer ?
#
loop_
_entity_poly.entity_id
_entity_poly.type
_entity_poly.pdbx_seq_one_letter_code
_entity_poly.pdbx_strand_id
1 'polypeptide(L)'
;MSFFGLSQLGYQNAIREGSARAKADPQRSKTQLGFIALPPLTDSNPPRRSIVPVDQVSSYGPGPRDSYVEFTRMRTKHIRNPRETYQLYNYPVTNSHCYGWWTHKEPLRHNMPWAHVPRQVKINSEMTRFVDQMALTNREFTLF
;
A
#
# COMPACT_ATOMS: atom_id res chain seq x y z
N MET A 1 11.34 24.96 9.18
CA MET A 1 12.05 23.75 8.70
C MET A 1 11.22 22.47 8.72
N SER A 2 10.07 22.44 9.39
CA SER A 2 9.16 21.28 9.40
C SER A 2 8.80 20.77 7.99
N PHE A 3 8.79 21.66 6.98
CA PHE A 3 8.22 21.39 5.65
C PHE A 3 9.02 20.39 4.83
N PHE A 4 10.29 20.24 5.18
CA PHE A 4 11.16 19.20 4.65
C PHE A 4 11.11 17.91 5.48
N GLY A 5 10.14 17.79 6.39
CA GLY A 5 10.13 16.74 7.40
C GLY A 5 11.22 16.87 8.45
N LEU A 6 12.03 17.94 8.44
CA LEU A 6 13.14 18.17 9.36
C LEU A 6 12.67 19.07 10.51
N SER A 7 12.36 18.46 11.65
CA SER A 7 12.21 19.20 12.91
C SER A 7 13.52 19.18 13.70
N GLN A 8 13.57 19.88 14.83
CA GLN A 8 14.67 19.75 15.80
C GLN A 8 14.79 18.31 16.37
N LEU A 9 13.83 17.43 16.06
CA LEU A 9 13.79 16.01 16.41
C LEU A 9 14.15 15.09 15.22
N GLY A 10 14.66 15.63 14.11
CA GLY A 10 15.07 14.87 12.93
C GLY A 10 13.98 14.71 11.85
N TYR A 11 14.13 13.70 10.99
CA TYR A 11 13.26 13.41 9.84
C TYR A 11 11.97 12.69 10.28
N GLN A 12 10.81 13.35 10.14
CA GLN A 12 9.57 12.93 10.80
C GLN A 12 8.57 12.17 9.92
N ASN A 13 8.67 12.20 8.58
CA ASN A 13 7.61 11.72 7.67
C ASN A 13 8.07 10.67 6.64
N ALA A 14 8.90 9.72 7.06
CA ALA A 14 9.43 8.64 6.21
C ALA A 14 8.38 7.87 5.40
N ILE A 15 7.20 7.65 5.99
CA ILE A 15 6.14 6.86 5.37
C ILE A 15 5.40 7.63 4.27
N ARG A 16 5.15 8.92 4.48
CA ARG A 16 4.46 9.75 3.48
C ARG A 16 5.28 9.86 2.21
N GLU A 17 6.60 10.02 2.33
CA GLU A 17 7.49 10.20 1.17
C GLU A 17 7.60 8.97 0.26
N GLY A 18 7.37 7.77 0.80
CA GLY A 18 7.29 6.55 0.00
C GLY A 18 6.01 6.45 -0.84
N SER A 19 4.98 7.24 -0.54
CA SER A 19 3.67 7.14 -1.19
C SER A 19 3.69 7.66 -2.64
N ALA A 20 2.89 7.03 -3.51
CA ALA A 20 2.74 7.44 -4.91
C ALA A 20 2.25 8.89 -5.03
N ARG A 21 1.31 9.29 -4.16
CA ARG A 21 0.77 10.65 -4.11
C ARG A 21 1.83 11.68 -3.73
N ALA A 22 2.66 11.39 -2.72
CA ALA A 22 3.72 12.32 -2.33
C ALA A 22 4.78 12.56 -3.42
N LYS A 23 5.00 11.58 -4.32
CA LYS A 23 5.86 11.77 -5.51
C LYS A 23 5.16 12.51 -6.65
N ALA A 24 3.84 12.37 -6.77
CA ALA A 24 3.04 13.08 -7.76
C ALA A 24 2.76 14.54 -7.39
N ASP A 25 2.96 14.90 -6.11
CA ASP A 25 2.83 16.28 -5.64
C ASP A 25 3.85 17.19 -6.37
N PRO A 26 3.40 18.17 -7.17
CA PRO A 26 4.27 18.98 -8.04
C PRO A 26 5.17 19.96 -7.27
N GLN A 27 5.09 19.97 -5.94
CA GLN A 27 5.71 20.95 -5.06
C GLN A 27 6.93 20.40 -4.31
N ARG A 28 7.69 19.49 -4.95
CA ARG A 28 8.99 19.06 -4.44
C ARG A 28 10.02 20.16 -4.72
N SER A 29 10.56 20.75 -3.67
CA SER A 29 11.46 21.90 -3.69
C SER A 29 12.64 21.75 -4.66
N LYS A 30 13.08 22.89 -5.23
CA LYS A 30 14.21 23.07 -6.17
C LYS A 30 15.58 22.51 -5.73
N THR A 31 15.70 21.87 -4.58
CA THR A 31 16.95 21.36 -4.00
C THR A 31 17.05 19.84 -3.93
N GLN A 32 16.10 19.07 -4.47
CA GLN A 32 16.22 17.62 -4.51
C GLN A 32 16.83 17.13 -5.83
N LEU A 33 18.10 16.73 -5.74
CA LEU A 33 18.85 16.02 -6.77
C LEU A 33 18.17 14.67 -7.06
N GLY A 34 17.47 14.58 -8.18
CA GLY A 34 16.83 13.35 -8.62
C GLY A 34 15.87 13.63 -9.77
N PHE A 35 16.37 13.49 -11.00
CA PHE A 35 15.68 13.73 -12.26
C PHE A 35 14.35 12.97 -12.37
N ILE A 36 13.24 13.67 -12.18
CA ILE A 36 11.98 13.41 -12.89
C ILE A 36 11.50 14.79 -13.31
N ALA A 37 11.53 15.07 -14.61
CA ALA A 37 11.04 16.33 -15.16
C ALA A 37 9.61 16.56 -14.67
N LEU A 38 9.38 17.68 -13.98
CA LEU A 38 8.05 18.11 -13.56
C LEU A 38 7.15 18.16 -14.81
N PRO A 39 5.90 17.67 -14.75
CA PRO A 39 4.96 17.94 -15.83
C PRO A 39 4.82 19.47 -16.00
N PRO A 40 4.70 19.96 -17.25
CA PRO A 40 4.61 21.38 -17.52
C PRO A 40 3.46 21.99 -16.71
N LEU A 41 3.71 23.14 -16.09
CA LEU A 41 2.67 23.90 -15.41
C LEU A 41 1.57 24.18 -16.43
N THR A 42 0.35 23.72 -16.16
CA THR A 42 -0.82 23.98 -17.02
C THR A 42 -1.16 25.47 -17.07
N ASP A 43 -0.83 26.21 -16.00
CA ASP A 43 -1.06 27.65 -15.90
C ASP A 43 0.24 28.43 -16.07
N SER A 44 0.25 29.38 -17.02
CA SER A 44 1.40 30.26 -17.28
C SER A 44 1.69 31.25 -16.15
N ASN A 45 0.72 31.53 -15.27
CA ASN A 45 0.88 32.47 -14.16
C ASN A 45 0.12 31.95 -12.92
N PRO A 46 0.62 30.89 -12.26
CA PRO A 46 -0.02 30.37 -11.06
C PRO A 46 0.01 31.44 -9.96
N PRO A 47 -0.99 31.48 -9.06
CA PRO A 47 -0.97 32.40 -7.93
C PRO A 47 0.35 32.28 -7.17
N ARG A 48 0.93 33.42 -6.76
CA ARG A 48 2.17 33.45 -5.97
C ARG A 48 1.96 32.64 -4.70
N ARG A 49 2.59 31.46 -4.63
CA ARG A 49 2.51 30.61 -3.44
C ARG A 49 3.24 31.32 -2.30
N SER A 50 2.64 31.33 -1.11
CA SER A 50 3.26 31.93 0.06
C SER A 50 4.61 31.26 0.35
N ILE A 51 5.60 32.08 0.71
CA ILE A 51 6.95 31.63 1.17
C ILE A 51 6.84 30.75 2.42
N VAL A 52 5.77 30.92 3.19
CA VAL A 52 5.39 30.01 4.26
C VAL A 52 4.61 28.85 3.65
N PRO A 53 5.03 27.60 3.86
CA PRO A 53 4.30 26.46 3.36
C PRO A 53 2.92 26.39 4.02
N VAL A 54 1.88 26.37 3.19
CA VAL A 54 0.47 26.52 3.62
C VAL A 54 -0.04 25.37 4.48
N ASP A 55 0.73 24.31 4.75
CA ASP A 55 0.27 23.24 5.63
C ASP A 55 1.40 22.66 6.43
N GLN A 56 1.75 23.25 7.57
CA GLN A 56 2.41 22.41 8.58
C GLN A 56 2.36 22.81 10.04
N VAL A 57 1.84 23.97 10.41
CA VAL A 57 1.30 24.17 11.75
C VAL A 57 0.18 25.18 11.61
N SER A 58 -1.05 24.73 11.86
CA SER A 58 -2.29 25.53 11.89
C SER A 58 -2.60 26.42 10.66
N SER A 59 -3.29 25.86 9.67
CA SER A 59 -4.07 26.64 8.71
C SER A 59 -5.36 27.09 9.40
N TYR A 60 -5.63 28.41 9.44
CA TYR A 60 -6.85 29.05 9.97
C TYR A 60 -8.09 28.79 9.09
N GLY A 61 -8.32 27.52 8.76
CA GLY A 61 -9.61 26.94 8.43
C GLY A 61 -9.87 25.76 9.37
N PRO A 62 -11.03 25.09 9.31
CA PRO A 62 -11.09 23.72 9.79
C PRO A 62 -9.96 22.97 9.06
N GLY A 63 -8.92 22.51 9.76
CA GLY A 63 -8.10 21.42 9.22
C GLY A 63 -9.00 20.22 8.90
N PRO A 64 -8.46 19.02 8.65
CA PRO A 64 -9.32 17.84 8.60
C PRO A 64 -9.86 17.56 10.02
N ARG A 65 -10.88 18.33 10.42
CA ARG A 65 -11.60 18.23 11.69
C ARG A 65 -12.15 16.82 11.75
N ASP A 66 -11.98 16.20 12.89
CA ASP A 66 -12.42 14.83 13.16
C ASP A 66 -11.75 13.76 12.29
N SER A 67 -10.65 14.03 11.58
CA SER A 67 -9.94 12.98 10.82
C SER A 67 -9.43 11.84 11.69
N TYR A 68 -8.98 12.14 12.91
CA TYR A 68 -8.61 11.13 13.89
C TYR A 68 -9.84 10.36 14.40
N VAL A 69 -10.98 11.03 14.58
CA VAL A 69 -12.25 10.40 14.99
C VAL A 69 -12.78 9.49 13.88
N GLU A 70 -12.72 9.93 12.63
CA GLU A 70 -13.04 9.11 11.46
C GLU A 70 -12.05 7.94 11.29
N PHE A 71 -10.76 8.15 11.51
CA PHE A 71 -9.76 7.08 11.49
C PHE A 71 -10.04 6.03 12.56
N THR A 72 -10.32 6.45 13.80
CA THR A 72 -10.65 5.53 14.88
C THR A 72 -11.97 4.81 14.60
N ARG A 73 -13.00 5.49 14.08
CA ARG A 73 -14.26 4.88 13.62
C ARG A 73 -14.03 3.85 12.52
N MET A 74 -13.22 4.14 11.52
CA MET A 74 -12.88 3.19 10.44
C MET A 74 -12.15 1.97 10.99
N ARG A 75 -11.20 2.19 11.92
CA ARG A 75 -10.46 1.11 12.58
C ARG A 75 -11.38 0.21 13.40
N THR A 76 -12.27 0.78 14.23
CA THR A 76 -13.21 -0.01 15.06
C THR A 76 -14.22 -0.77 14.20
N LYS A 77 -14.67 -0.18 13.09
CA LYS A 77 -15.53 -0.83 12.11
C LYS A 77 -14.79 -1.78 11.15
N HIS A 78 -13.48 -1.94 11.30
CA HIS A 78 -12.65 -2.79 10.43
C HIS A 78 -12.74 -2.41 8.94
N ILE A 79 -12.98 -1.14 8.64
CA ILE A 79 -12.99 -0.62 7.28
C ILE A 79 -11.54 -0.56 6.80
N ARG A 80 -11.24 -1.28 5.71
CA ARG A 80 -9.90 -1.37 5.11
C ARG A 80 -9.84 -0.62 3.79
N ASN A 81 -8.66 -0.15 3.42
CA ASN A 81 -8.44 0.44 2.11
C ASN A 81 -8.56 -0.66 1.03
N PRO A 82 -9.38 -0.47 -0.03
CA PRO A 82 -9.47 -1.44 -1.12
C PRO A 82 -8.21 -1.51 -1.99
N ARG A 83 -7.32 -0.51 -1.90
CA ARG A 83 -6.06 -0.48 -2.65
C ARG A 83 -4.97 -1.26 -1.93
N GLU A 84 -4.19 -2.01 -2.70
CA GLU A 84 -3.04 -2.77 -2.20
C GLU A 84 -1.83 -1.86 -1.95
N THR A 85 -0.85 -2.35 -1.17
CA THR A 85 0.34 -1.57 -0.77
C THR A 85 1.18 -1.12 -1.96
N TYR A 86 1.36 -1.97 -2.98
CA TYR A 86 2.09 -1.62 -4.21
C TYR A 86 1.42 -0.50 -5.03
N GLN A 87 0.10 -0.28 -4.85
CA GLN A 87 -0.64 0.80 -5.51
C GLN A 87 -0.54 2.13 -4.75
N LEU A 88 -0.32 2.05 -3.44
CA LEU A 88 -0.26 3.20 -2.55
C LEU A 88 1.15 3.77 -2.44
N TYR A 89 2.16 2.90 -2.51
CA TYR A 89 3.57 3.23 -2.34
C TYR A 89 4.37 2.87 -3.59
N ASN A 90 5.50 3.54 -3.79
CA ASN A 90 6.40 3.23 -4.91
C ASN A 90 7.43 2.14 -4.57
N TYR A 91 7.71 1.97 -3.28
CA TYR A 91 8.61 0.96 -2.74
C TYR A 91 8.09 0.53 -1.35
N PRO A 92 8.47 -0.67 -0.85
CA PRO A 92 8.07 -1.10 0.48
C PRO A 92 8.77 -0.23 1.53
N VAL A 93 8.02 0.70 2.12
CA VAL A 93 8.54 1.63 3.14
C VAL A 93 8.96 0.92 4.43
N THR A 94 8.23 -0.13 4.81
CA THR A 94 8.47 -0.93 6.01
C THR A 94 8.70 -2.39 5.65
N ASN A 95 9.40 -3.13 6.51
CA ASN A 95 9.61 -4.58 6.31
C ASN A 95 8.28 -5.35 6.24
N SER A 96 7.24 -4.89 6.93
CA SER A 96 5.90 -5.48 6.84
C SER A 96 5.27 -5.32 5.46
N HIS A 97 5.58 -4.26 4.72
CA HIS A 97 5.10 -4.07 3.35
C HIS A 97 5.78 -5.03 2.35
N CYS A 98 6.98 -5.52 2.64
CA CYS A 98 7.69 -6.47 1.76
C CYS A 98 6.88 -7.75 1.52
N TYR A 99 6.20 -8.26 2.54
CA TYR A 99 5.40 -9.48 2.43
C TYR A 99 4.19 -9.33 1.51
N GLY A 100 3.60 -8.14 1.44
CA GLY A 100 2.44 -7.83 0.59
C GLY A 100 2.82 -7.08 -0.69
N TRP A 101 4.12 -6.96 -0.99
CA TRP A 101 4.59 -6.23 -2.17
C TRP A 101 4.34 -6.99 -3.47
N TRP A 102 4.36 -8.33 -3.39
CA TRP A 102 4.14 -9.22 -4.52
C TRP A 102 2.72 -9.78 -4.45
N THR A 103 1.94 -9.55 -5.51
CA THR A 103 0.53 -9.97 -5.55
C THR A 103 0.37 -11.23 -6.42
N HIS A 104 -0.48 -12.16 -5.98
CA HIS A 104 -0.82 -13.38 -6.74
C HIS A 104 -1.48 -13.11 -8.11
N LYS A 105 -1.99 -11.90 -8.33
CA LYS A 105 -2.64 -11.44 -9.56
C LYS A 105 -1.66 -10.91 -10.60
N GLU A 106 -0.39 -10.69 -10.21
CA GLU A 106 0.60 -10.27 -11.18
C GLU A 106 0.82 -11.39 -12.21
N PRO A 107 1.00 -11.03 -13.49
CA PRO A 107 1.26 -12.01 -14.54
C PRO A 107 2.68 -12.59 -14.37
N LEU A 108 2.87 -13.47 -13.38
CA LEU A 108 4.16 -14.08 -13.04
C LEU A 108 4.77 -14.81 -14.25
N ARG A 109 3.91 -15.43 -15.09
CA ARG A 109 4.30 -16.08 -16.34
C ARG A 109 5.02 -15.12 -17.31
N HIS A 110 4.59 -13.87 -17.36
CA HIS A 110 5.14 -12.87 -18.28
C HIS A 110 6.31 -12.12 -17.64
N ASN A 111 6.17 -11.72 -16.38
CA ASN A 111 7.16 -10.88 -15.70
C ASN A 111 8.36 -11.69 -15.17
N MET A 112 8.13 -12.92 -14.70
CA MET A 112 9.14 -13.77 -14.06
C MET A 112 8.97 -15.24 -14.48
N PRO A 113 9.16 -15.57 -15.78
CA PRO A 113 8.93 -16.91 -16.30
C PRO A 113 9.80 -17.98 -15.60
N TRP A 114 11.01 -17.60 -15.17
CA TRP A 114 11.93 -18.48 -14.44
C TRP A 114 11.42 -18.91 -13.06
N ALA A 115 10.57 -18.10 -12.42
CA ALA A 115 9.99 -18.39 -11.11
C ALA A 115 8.65 -19.14 -11.22
N HIS A 116 8.06 -19.20 -12.42
CA HIS A 116 6.74 -19.77 -12.63
C HIS A 116 6.82 -21.30 -12.81
N VAL A 117 6.16 -22.03 -11.91
CA VAL A 117 5.96 -23.48 -12.00
C VAL A 117 4.46 -23.76 -12.17
N PRO A 118 4.04 -24.61 -13.13
CA PRO A 118 2.64 -25.00 -13.25
C PRO A 118 2.20 -25.73 -11.97
N ARG A 119 1.25 -25.14 -11.23
CA ARG A 119 0.66 -25.78 -10.06
C ARG A 119 -0.46 -26.71 -10.50
N GLN A 120 -0.37 -27.97 -10.09
CA GLN A 120 -1.46 -28.93 -10.22
C GLN A 120 -2.11 -29.11 -8.86
N VAL A 121 -3.43 -28.98 -8.80
CA VAL A 121 -4.17 -29.21 -7.55
C VAL A 121 -4.36 -30.71 -7.39
N LYS A 122 -4.13 -31.24 -6.19
CA LYS A 122 -4.55 -32.60 -5.87
C LYS A 122 -6.07 -32.60 -5.73
N ILE A 123 -6.75 -33.18 -6.71
CA ILE A 123 -8.20 -33.41 -6.66
C ILE A 123 -8.41 -34.79 -6.03
N ASN A 124 -9.11 -34.84 -4.90
CA ASN A 124 -9.47 -36.12 -4.29
C ASN A 124 -10.52 -36.81 -5.18
N SER A 125 -10.29 -38.09 -5.48
CA SER A 125 -11.28 -38.89 -6.21
C SER A 125 -12.54 -39.11 -5.37
N GLU A 126 -13.67 -39.42 -6.00
CA GLU A 126 -14.90 -39.78 -5.28
C GLU A 126 -14.69 -41.00 -4.36
N MET A 127 -13.84 -41.95 -4.76
CA MET A 127 -13.45 -43.07 -3.91
C MET A 127 -12.69 -42.59 -2.67
N THR A 128 -11.73 -41.67 -2.82
CA THR A 128 -11.00 -41.08 -1.69
C THR A 128 -11.95 -40.33 -0.76
N ARG A 129 -12.90 -39.55 -1.31
CA ARG A 129 -13.92 -38.85 -0.50
C ARG A 129 -14.82 -39.82 0.25
N PHE A 130 -15.24 -40.91 -0.39
CA PHE A 130 -16.04 -41.96 0.24
C PHE A 130 -15.30 -42.63 1.40
N VAL A 131 -14.04 -42.98 1.17
CA VAL A 131 -13.16 -43.58 2.18
C VAL A 131 -12.96 -42.63 3.36
N ASP A 132 -12.64 -41.36 3.08
CA ASP A 132 -12.49 -40.32 4.12
C ASP A 132 -13.79 -40.17 4.93
N GLN A 133 -14.95 -40.21 4.26
CA GLN A 133 -16.24 -40.12 4.91
C GLN A 133 -16.55 -41.34 5.79
N MET A 134 -16.31 -42.55 5.27
CA MET A 134 -16.55 -43.79 6.01
C MET A 134 -15.59 -43.97 7.19
N ALA A 135 -14.33 -43.55 7.05
CA ALA A 135 -13.36 -43.54 8.14
C ALA A 135 -13.77 -42.60 9.28
N LEU A 136 -14.47 -41.51 8.98
CA LEU A 136 -14.98 -40.56 9.99
C LEU A 136 -16.27 -41.04 10.65
N THR A 137 -17.17 -41.67 9.91
CA THR A 137 -18.51 -42.05 10.42
C THR A 137 -18.56 -43.44 11.03
N ASN A 138 -17.77 -44.38 10.51
CA ASN A 138 -17.81 -45.78 10.93
C ASN A 138 -16.46 -46.21 11.51
N ARG A 139 -16.45 -46.53 12.81
CA ARG A 139 -15.27 -46.97 13.54
C ARG A 139 -14.76 -48.37 13.12
N GLU A 140 -15.63 -49.18 12.53
CA GLU A 140 -15.29 -50.53 12.04
C GLU A 140 -14.86 -50.53 10.57
N PHE A 141 -14.93 -49.38 9.90
CA PHE A 141 -14.51 -49.27 8.51
C PHE A 141 -13.00 -49.41 8.39
N THR A 142 -12.57 -50.39 7.61
CA THR A 142 -11.17 -50.67 7.30
C THR A 142 -11.03 -50.83 5.80
N LEU A 143 -9.99 -50.22 5.24
CA LEU A 143 -9.63 -50.40 3.84
C LEU A 143 -8.53 -51.45 3.85
N PHE A 144 -8.97 -52.70 3.63
CA PHE A 144 -8.26 -53.98 3.85
C PHE A 144 -8.23 -54.47 5.30
#